data_AF-A0A2X3GN85-F1
#
_entry.id   AF-A0A2X3GN85-F1
#
_cell.length_a   1.000
_cell.length_b   1.000
_cell.length_c   1.000
_cell.angle_alpha   90.00
_cell.angle_beta   90.00
_cell.angle_gamma   90.00
#
_symmetry.space_group_name_H-M   'P 1'
#
loop_
_entity.id
_entity.type
_entity.pdbx_description
1 polymer ?
#
loop_
_entity_poly.entity_id
_entity_poly.type
_entity_poly.pdbx_seq_one_letter_code
_entity_poly.pdbx_strand_id
1 'polypeptide(L)' 'MRDGTLTRAEGDERSQEKWLTLPGNYPAYYAAIRDALNGVGENPVPASEAIQIMTLIELGIESARHRATLSLV' A
#
# COMPACT_ATOMS: atom_id res chain seq x y z
N MET A 1 -12.06 -19.30 -1.84
CA MET A 1 -11.79 -17.99 -1.21
C MET A 1 -11.20 -18.27 0.16
N ARG A 2 -10.08 -17.63 0.53
CA ARG A 2 -9.46 -17.84 1.84
C ARG A 2 -9.58 -16.55 2.64
N ASP A 3 -10.52 -16.55 3.56
CA ASP A 3 -10.74 -15.43 4.47
C ASP A 3 -9.57 -15.28 5.44
N GLY A 4 -9.28 -14.03 5.76
CA GLY A 4 -8.30 -13.66 6.78
C GLY A 4 -8.78 -14.07 8.17
N THR A 5 -7.83 -14.23 9.08
CA THR A 5 -8.14 -14.28 10.52
C THR A 5 -7.67 -12.97 11.13
N LEU A 6 -8.59 -12.17 11.67
CA LEU A 6 -8.25 -11.02 12.49
C LEU A 6 -8.06 -11.48 13.93
N THR A 7 -6.90 -11.15 14.51
CA THR A 7 -6.66 -11.33 15.94
C THR A 7 -6.78 -9.98 16.63
N ARG A 8 -7.74 -9.82 17.54
CA ARG A 8 -7.84 -8.63 18.40
C ARG A 8 -7.28 -8.96 19.78
N ALA A 9 -6.51 -8.05 20.34
CA ALA A 9 -6.04 -8.11 21.71
C ALA A 9 -6.66 -6.95 22.50
N GLU A 10 -7.43 -7.28 23.55
CA GLU A 10 -8.06 -6.32 24.46
C GLU A 10 -7.61 -6.68 25.88
N GLY A 11 -6.59 -5.96 26.39
CA GLY A 11 -5.90 -6.34 27.62
C GLY A 11 -5.21 -7.69 27.48
N ASP A 12 -5.50 -8.62 28.40
CA ASP A 12 -4.98 -9.99 28.39
C ASP A 12 -5.81 -10.94 27.49
N GLU A 13 -6.98 -10.52 27.03
CA GLU A 13 -7.82 -11.34 26.16
C GLU A 13 -7.39 -11.25 24.70
N ARG A 14 -7.42 -12.40 24.02
CA ARG A 14 -7.20 -12.51 22.59
C ARG A 14 -8.36 -13.25 21.95
N SER A 15 -9.03 -12.60 21.00
CA SER A 15 -10.09 -13.20 20.19
C SER A 15 -9.66 -13.31 18.73
N GLN A 16 -10.17 -14.33 18.05
CA GLN A 16 -9.95 -14.55 16.62
C GLN A 16 -11.28 -14.59 15.89
N GLU A 17 -11.35 -13.88 14.77
CA GLU A 17 -12.53 -13.84 13.93
C GLU A 17 -12.13 -14.04 12.46
N LYS A 18 -13.00 -14.70 11.69
CA LYS A 18 -12.84 -14.80 10.23
C LYS A 18 -13.36 -13.53 9.56
N TRP A 19 -12.52 -12.92 8.74
CA TRP A 19 -12.84 -11.69 8.03
C TRP A 19 -12.79 -11.94 6.52
N LEU A 20 -13.87 -11.54 5.85
CA LEU A 20 -14.00 -11.68 4.40
C LEU A 20 -12.86 -10.93 3.70
N THR A 21 -12.14 -11.63 2.81
CA THR A 21 -11.05 -11.03 2.03
C THR A 21 -11.48 -10.84 0.58
N LEU A 22 -11.18 -9.67 0.02
CA LEU A 22 -11.37 -9.42 -1.41
C LEU A 22 -10.35 -10.24 -2.24
N PRO A 23 -10.77 -10.88 -3.35
CA PRO A 23 -9.82 -11.48 -4.29
C PRO A 23 -8.85 -10.42 -4.85
N GLY A 24 -7.57 -10.77 -4.95
CA GLY A 24 -6.60 -9.92 -5.64
C GLY A 24 -6.95 -9.77 -7.12
N ASN A 25 -6.70 -8.59 -7.69
CA ASN A 25 -7.02 -8.28 -9.09
C ASN A 25 -5.85 -7.58 -9.79
N TYR A 26 -4.70 -8.26 -9.88
CA TYR A 26 -3.55 -7.74 -10.65
C TYR A 26 -3.87 -7.40 -12.11
N PRO A 27 -4.75 -8.13 -12.83
CA PRO A 27 -5.15 -7.74 -14.19
C PRO A 27 -5.77 -6.35 -14.30
N ALA A 28 -6.38 -5.82 -13.23
CA ALA A 28 -6.95 -4.46 -13.25
C ALA A 28 -5.91 -3.38 -13.55
N TYR A 29 -4.67 -3.55 -13.09
CA TYR A 29 -3.59 -2.61 -13.38
C TYR A 29 -3.37 -2.48 -14.90
N TYR A 30 -3.22 -3.61 -15.59
CA TYR A 30 -2.99 -3.59 -17.05
C TYR A 30 -4.23 -3.15 -17.84
N ALA A 31 -5.44 -3.45 -17.35
CA ALA A 31 -6.66 -2.93 -17.94
C ALA A 31 -6.72 -1.39 -17.87
N ALA A 32 -6.38 -0.81 -16.71
CA ALA A 32 -6.32 0.63 -16.54
C ALA A 32 -5.19 1.29 -17.35
N ILE A 33 -4.03 0.64 -17.47
CA ILE A 33 -2.96 1.11 -18.38
C ILE A 33 -3.44 1.15 -19.83
N ARG A 34 -4.11 0.08 -20.31
CA ARG A 34 -4.70 0.05 -21.66
C ARG A 34 -5.68 1.20 -21.84
N ASP A 35 -6.55 1.44 -20.86
CA ASP A 35 -7.57 2.49 -20.96
C ASP A 35 -6.90 3.87 -21.00
N ALA A 36 -5.94 4.14 -20.11
CA ALA A 36 -5.17 5.40 -20.10
C ALA A 36 -4.44 5.65 -21.42
N LEU A 37 -3.82 4.62 -22.02
CA LEU A 37 -3.15 4.73 -23.33
C LEU A 37 -4.12 5.04 -24.47
N ASN A 38 -5.40 4.67 -24.35
CA ASN A 38 -6.45 4.99 -25.31
C ASN A 38 -7.16 6.32 -24.99
N GLY A 39 -6.67 7.09 -24.01
CA GLY A 39 -7.28 8.35 -23.57
C GLY A 39 -8.56 8.17 -22.75
N VAL A 40 -8.79 6.97 -22.21
CA VAL A 40 -9.95 6.64 -21.37
C VAL A 40 -9.47 6.43 -19.94
N GLY A 41 -9.75 7.39 -19.05
CA GLY A 41 -9.32 7.32 -17.66
C GLY A 41 -7.86 7.74 -17.44
N GLU A 42 -7.43 7.70 -16.18
CA GLU A 42 -6.11 8.15 -15.74
C GLU A 42 -5.11 6.99 -15.65
N ASN A 43 -3.81 7.33 -15.62
CA ASN A 43 -2.78 6.35 -15.33
C ASN A 43 -3.01 5.77 -13.92
N PRO A 44 -3.18 4.44 -13.76
CA PRO A 44 -3.50 3.82 -12.47
C PRO A 44 -2.43 4.01 -11.40
N VAL A 45 -1.17 4.24 -11.80
CA VAL A 45 -0.06 4.59 -10.89
C VAL A 45 0.86 5.58 -11.63
N PRO A 46 0.63 6.90 -11.48
CA PRO A 46 1.49 7.92 -12.07
C PRO A 46 2.93 7.85 -11.53
N ALA A 47 3.90 8.24 -12.36
CA ALA A 47 5.31 8.26 -11.96
C ALA A 47 5.59 9.15 -10.74
N SER A 48 4.81 10.21 -10.54
CA SER A 48 4.89 11.09 -9.37
C SER A 48 4.65 10.35 -8.06
N GLU A 49 3.74 9.39 -8.02
CA GLU A 49 3.50 8.57 -6.82
C GLU A 49 4.69 7.65 -6.54
N ALA A 50 5.28 7.05 -7.58
CA ALA A 50 6.49 6.26 -7.42
C ALA A 50 7.67 7.08 -6.87
N ILE A 51 7.83 8.34 -7.33
CA ILE A 51 8.85 9.26 -6.82
C ILE A 51 8.62 9.56 -5.34
N GLN A 52 7.37 9.80 -4.90
CA GLN A 52 7.06 10.00 -3.49
C GLN A 52 7.50 8.81 -2.61
N ILE A 53 7.31 7.58 -3.10
CA ILE A 53 7.78 6.37 -2.41
C ILE A 53 9.31 6.34 -2.35
N MET A 54 10.00 6.68 -3.45
CA MET A 54 11.47 6.76 -3.44
C MET A 54 11.96 7.79 -2.41
N THR A 55 11.32 8.96 -2.33
CA THR A 55 11.64 9.99 -1.32
C THR A 55 11.47 9.47 0.11
N LEU A 56 10.39 8.72 0.38
CA LEU A 56 10.17 8.14 1.71
C LEU A 56 11.19 7.05 2.05
N ILE A 57 11.63 6.25 1.07
CA ILE A 57 12.69 5.26 1.26
C ILE A 57 14.00 5.94 1.65
N GLU A 58 14.39 6.99 0.92
CA GLU A 58 15.60 7.78 1.22
C GLU A 58 15.50 8.45 2.61
N LEU A 59 14.36 9.05 2.94
CA LEU A 59 14.12 9.65 4.25
C LEU A 59 14.19 8.61 5.37
N GLY A 60 13.71 7.38 5.14
CA GLY A 60 13.81 6.27 6.08
C GLY A 60 15.26 5.85 6.35
N ILE A 61 16.11 5.84 5.32
CA ILE A 61 17.54 5.57 5.44
C ILE A 61 18.21 6.66 6.28
N GLU A 62 17.92 7.93 5.98
CA GLU A 62 18.48 9.07 6.72
C GLU A 62 17.99 9.09 8.18
N SER A 63 16.70 8.82 8.41
CA SER A 63 16.12 8.68 9.75
C SER A 63 16.84 7.60 10.57
N ALA A 64 17.12 6.43 9.96
CA ALA A 64 17.86 5.36 10.61
C ALA A 64 19.30 5.76 10.96
N ARG A 65 19.99 6.48 10.06
CA ARG A 65 21.35 7.00 10.28
C ARG A 65 21.40 7.99 11.44
N HIS A 66 20.41 8.88 11.53
CA HIS A 66 20.33 9.89 12.57
C HIS A 66 19.70 9.40 13.88
N ARG A 67 19.07 8.21 13.88
CA ARG A 67 18.24 7.70 14.99
C ARG A 67 17.21 8.72 15.46
N ALA A 68 16.64 9.45 14.52
CA ALA A 68 15.71 10.53 14.77
C ALA A 68 14.61 10.52 13.72
N THR A 69 13.39 10.89 14.13
CA THR A 69 12.28 11.09 13.20
C THR A 69 12.57 12.31 12.33
N LEU A 70 12.49 12.14 11.01
CA LEU A 70 12.63 13.22 10.03
C LEU A 70 11.26 13.59 9.45
N SER A 71 11.08 14.88 9.14
CA SER A 71 9.86 15.38 8.52
C SER A 71 9.99 15.36 6.99
N LEU A 72 8.89 15.04 6.31
CA LEU A 72 8.78 15.28 4.87
C LEU A 72 8.66 16.80 4.67
N VAL A 73 9.47 17.36 3.79
CA VAL A 73 9.48 18.80 3.48
C VAL A 73 8.36 19.13 2.51
#